data_AF-A0A9X7IQ24-F1
#
_entry.id   AF-A0A9X7IQ24-F1
#
_cell.length_a   1.000
_cell.length_b   1.000
_cell.length_c   1.000
_cell.angle_alpha   90.00
_cell.angle_beta   90.00
_cell.angle_gamma   90.00
#
_symmetry.space_group_name_H-M   'P 1'
#
loop_
_entity.id
_entity.type
_entity.pdbx_description
1 polymer ?
#
loop_
_entity_poly.entity_id
_entity_poly.type
_entity_poly.pdbx_seq_one_letter_code
_entity_poly.pdbx_strand_id
1 'polypeptide(L)'
;MPHSSTNPIILLGDHATVAHRGELAGEAATRGCAVVDAFGFDDGAAAGEHDLTQVEAVVAALGRAITCRTDIWVPFPGRNFIREQHLRRLSLVLQRHGLTLLLYRELYRVPTVGGISEIDQALRIEVQAVDNLDRAALAAAGAKSLIWEIELALTKIADPQEVRRTPDRGRGTGPAMPPALPPPSAPWTQRKRLLKHYAGWLVHGCGVTQAATARVLNSAGQRTPTGRHWKPATVSKLLTGKYDDPRRPGDVTSDVAAG
;
A
#
# COMPACT_ATOMS: atom_id res chain seq x y z
N MET A 1 -33.26 -0.59 26.17
CA MET A 1 -32.10 -1.43 25.81
C MET A 1 -31.91 -1.32 24.30
N PRO A 2 -30.82 -0.73 23.77
CA PRO A 2 -30.56 -0.80 22.35
C PRO A 2 -30.00 -2.18 22.03
N HIS A 3 -30.71 -2.96 21.21
CA HIS A 3 -30.16 -4.19 20.65
C HIS A 3 -29.06 -3.78 19.66
N SER A 4 -27.80 -3.88 20.06
CA SER A 4 -26.69 -3.82 19.12
C SER A 4 -26.87 -4.97 18.13
N SER A 5 -27.44 -4.69 16.96
CA SER A 5 -27.66 -5.68 15.90
C SER A 5 -26.29 -6.11 15.39
N THR A 6 -25.80 -7.23 15.89
CA THR A 6 -24.54 -7.82 15.42
C THR A 6 -24.77 -8.38 14.02
N ASN A 7 -23.93 -7.97 13.05
CA ASN A 7 -24.04 -8.44 11.68
C ASN A 7 -23.60 -9.90 11.58
N PRO A 8 -24.47 -10.85 11.18
CA PRO A 8 -24.06 -12.23 11.01
C PRO A 8 -23.10 -12.34 9.81
N ILE A 9 -22.07 -13.18 9.96
CA ILE A 9 -21.08 -13.48 8.92
C ILE A 9 -20.78 -14.98 8.90
N ILE A 10 -20.45 -15.51 7.73
CA ILE A 10 -20.01 -16.90 7.53
C ILE A 10 -18.50 -16.91 7.36
N LEU A 11 -17.80 -17.72 8.15
CA LEU A 11 -16.35 -17.90 8.03
C LEU A 11 -16.05 -18.91 6.91
N LEU A 12 -15.12 -18.57 6.01
CA LEU A 12 -14.63 -19.46 4.96
C LEU A 12 -13.10 -19.46 4.93
N GLY A 13 -12.49 -20.64 4.93
CA GLY A 13 -11.04 -20.81 4.85
C GLY A 13 -10.62 -22.27 4.89
N ASP A 14 -9.33 -22.52 5.09
CA ASP A 14 -8.84 -23.88 5.34
C ASP A 14 -9.28 -24.43 6.72
N HIS A 15 -9.07 -25.72 6.95
CA HIS A 15 -9.37 -26.35 8.24
C HIS A 15 -8.64 -25.71 9.42
N ALA A 16 -7.43 -25.18 9.22
CA ALA A 16 -6.72 -24.46 10.27
C ALA A 16 -7.45 -23.16 10.66
N THR A 17 -7.98 -22.43 9.68
CA THR A 17 -8.78 -21.21 9.88
C THR A 17 -10.05 -21.54 10.66
N VAL A 18 -10.75 -22.61 10.30
CA VAL A 18 -11.97 -23.04 11.00
C VAL A 18 -11.66 -23.54 12.42
N ALA A 19 -10.53 -24.20 12.64
CA ALA A 19 -10.10 -24.60 13.99
C ALA A 19 -9.89 -23.40 14.93
N HIS A 20 -9.47 -22.25 14.40
CA HIS A 20 -9.30 -20.99 15.15
C HIS A 20 -10.59 -20.13 15.19
N ARG A 21 -11.76 -20.70 14.85
CA ARG A 21 -13.05 -19.98 14.83
C ARG A 21 -13.34 -19.21 16.12
N GLY A 22 -12.98 -19.75 17.29
CA GLY A 22 -13.27 -19.11 18.57
C GLY A 22 -12.57 -17.75 18.72
N GLU A 23 -11.28 -17.69 18.39
CA GLU A 23 -10.49 -16.45 18.39
C GLU A 23 -11.02 -15.47 17.34
N LEU A 24 -11.22 -15.97 16.11
CA LEU A 24 -11.74 -15.18 14.99
C LEU A 24 -13.14 -14.62 15.26
N ALA A 25 -14.00 -15.37 15.96
CA ALA A 25 -15.31 -14.91 16.37
C ALA A 25 -15.21 -13.79 17.42
N GLY A 26 -14.26 -13.87 18.35
CA GLY A 26 -13.97 -12.79 19.29
C GLY A 26 -13.55 -11.50 18.56
N GLU A 27 -12.64 -11.62 17.59
CA GLU A 27 -12.22 -10.49 16.76
C GLU A 27 -13.35 -9.90 15.91
N ALA A 28 -14.19 -10.74 15.31
CA ALA A 28 -15.36 -10.28 14.56
C ALA A 28 -16.35 -9.54 15.49
N ALA A 29 -16.55 -10.04 16.71
CA ALA A 29 -17.43 -9.43 17.70
C ALA A 29 -16.97 -8.02 18.11
N THR A 30 -15.66 -7.78 18.24
CA THR A 30 -15.12 -6.42 18.51
C THR A 30 -15.47 -5.42 17.41
N ARG A 31 -15.80 -5.91 16.20
CA ARG A 31 -16.18 -5.12 15.03
C ARG A 31 -17.68 -5.21 14.73
N GLY A 32 -18.49 -5.69 15.68
CA GLY A 32 -19.94 -5.77 15.56
C GLY A 32 -20.43 -6.88 14.62
N CYS A 33 -19.62 -7.90 14.36
CA CYS A 33 -19.99 -9.06 13.55
C CYS A 33 -20.04 -10.35 14.37
N ALA A 34 -20.89 -11.31 13.99
CA ALA A 34 -21.05 -12.60 14.66
C ALA A 34 -20.84 -13.73 13.66
N VAL A 35 -19.88 -14.62 13.95
CA VAL A 35 -19.62 -15.79 13.11
C VAL A 35 -20.70 -16.86 13.35
N VAL A 36 -21.69 -16.91 12.47
CA VAL A 36 -22.86 -17.80 12.59
C VAL A 36 -22.60 -19.20 12.03
N ASP A 37 -21.69 -19.32 11.08
CA ASP A 37 -21.33 -20.59 10.43
C ASP A 37 -19.87 -20.58 9.98
N ALA A 38 -19.30 -21.76 9.73
CA ALA A 38 -17.92 -21.89 9.29
C ALA A 38 -17.73 -23.08 8.34
N PHE A 39 -17.07 -22.83 7.21
CA PHE A 39 -16.80 -23.83 6.18
C PHE A 39 -15.30 -23.94 5.94
N GLY A 40 -14.79 -25.16 6.03
CA GLY A 40 -13.38 -25.49 5.96
C GLY A 40 -13.09 -26.41 4.78
N PHE A 41 -11.97 -26.20 4.10
CA PHE A 41 -11.42 -27.12 3.09
C PHE A 41 -9.96 -27.46 3.41
N ASP A 42 -9.41 -28.46 2.73
CA ASP A 42 -8.00 -28.84 2.88
C ASP A 42 -7.05 -27.71 2.45
N ASP A 43 -5.90 -27.61 3.11
CA ASP A 43 -4.88 -26.60 2.78
C ASP A 43 -4.48 -26.70 1.30
N GLY A 44 -4.54 -25.56 0.61
CA GLY A 44 -4.24 -25.48 -0.82
C GLY A 44 -5.31 -26.06 -1.77
N ALA A 45 -6.39 -26.69 -1.29
CA ALA A 45 -7.43 -27.28 -2.16
C ALA A 45 -8.05 -26.23 -3.09
N ALA A 46 -8.45 -25.08 -2.53
CA ALA A 46 -9.00 -23.99 -3.33
C ALA A 46 -7.97 -23.36 -4.28
N ALA A 47 -6.68 -23.37 -3.94
CA ALA A 47 -5.63 -22.81 -4.80
C ALA A 47 -5.26 -23.75 -5.98
N GLY A 48 -5.31 -25.06 -5.74
CA GLY A 48 -5.06 -26.11 -6.72
C GLY A 48 -6.14 -26.18 -7.80
N GLU A 49 -7.40 -25.88 -7.42
CA GLU A 49 -8.53 -25.99 -8.34
C GLU A 49 -8.71 -24.75 -9.22
N HIS A 50 -8.92 -24.96 -10.53
CA HIS A 50 -9.26 -23.86 -11.43
C HIS A 50 -10.73 -23.44 -11.28
N ASP A 51 -11.60 -24.41 -10.99
CA ASP A 51 -13.03 -24.21 -10.83
C ASP A 51 -13.43 -24.38 -9.35
N LEU A 52 -13.88 -23.29 -8.72
CA LEU A 52 -14.31 -23.31 -7.32
C LEU A 52 -15.58 -24.13 -7.08
N THR A 53 -16.31 -24.52 -8.13
CA THR A 53 -17.45 -25.43 -7.98
C THR A 53 -17.03 -26.82 -7.51
N GLN A 54 -15.76 -27.19 -7.69
CA GLN A 54 -15.20 -28.45 -7.22
C GLN A 54 -14.79 -28.42 -5.74
N VAL A 55 -14.77 -27.24 -5.12
CA VAL A 55 -14.46 -27.08 -3.70
C VAL A 55 -15.78 -27.06 -2.93
N GLU A 56 -16.20 -28.23 -2.43
CA GLU A 56 -17.51 -28.42 -1.78
C GLU A 56 -17.79 -27.40 -0.68
N ALA A 57 -16.79 -27.11 0.17
CA ALA A 57 -16.91 -26.12 1.24
C ALA A 57 -17.21 -24.70 0.73
N VAL A 58 -16.67 -24.31 -0.43
CA VAL A 58 -16.96 -23.01 -1.06
C VAL A 58 -18.39 -22.96 -1.57
N VAL A 59 -18.84 -24.03 -2.23
CA VAL A 59 -20.23 -24.13 -2.73
C VAL A 59 -21.23 -24.15 -1.58
N ALA A 60 -20.95 -24.90 -0.51
CA ALA A 60 -21.77 -24.95 0.70
C ALA A 60 -21.84 -23.58 1.39
N ALA A 61 -20.71 -22.88 1.53
CA ALA A 61 -20.68 -21.53 2.10
C ALA A 61 -21.50 -20.54 1.27
N LEU A 62 -21.40 -20.58 -0.06
CA LEU A 62 -22.19 -19.73 -0.96
C LEU A 62 -23.69 -20.05 -0.86
N GLY A 63 -24.07 -21.33 -0.87
CA GLY A 63 -25.46 -21.75 -0.70
C GLY A 63 -26.05 -21.28 0.64
N ARG A 64 -25.27 -21.41 1.71
CA ARG A 64 -25.65 -20.93 3.06
C ARG A 64 -25.78 -19.41 3.09
N ALA A 65 -24.83 -18.68 2.53
CA ALA A 65 -24.83 -17.22 2.45
C ALA A 65 -26.07 -16.70 1.72
N ILE A 66 -26.40 -17.29 0.57
CA ILE A 66 -27.57 -16.90 -0.25
C ILE A 66 -28.87 -17.18 0.52
N THR A 67 -28.98 -18.37 1.11
CA THR A 67 -30.18 -18.80 1.84
C THR A 67 -30.43 -17.93 3.06
N CYS A 68 -29.39 -17.63 3.83
CA CYS A 68 -29.47 -16.88 5.09
C CYS A 68 -29.25 -15.37 4.93
N ARG A 69 -29.04 -14.88 3.69
CA ARG A 69 -28.68 -13.48 3.39
C ARG A 69 -27.53 -12.96 4.25
N THR A 70 -26.47 -13.75 4.32
CA THR A 70 -25.33 -13.53 5.24
C THR A 70 -24.05 -13.34 4.44
N ASP A 71 -23.24 -12.34 4.81
CA ASP A 71 -21.95 -12.06 4.15
C ASP A 71 -20.94 -13.18 4.43
N ILE A 72 -19.98 -13.36 3.52
CA ILE A 72 -18.88 -14.33 3.69
C ILE A 72 -17.61 -13.59 4.08
N TRP A 73 -16.89 -14.13 5.04
CA TRP A 73 -15.62 -13.63 5.53
C TRP A 73 -14.49 -14.63 5.31
N VAL A 74 -13.43 -14.14 4.65
CA VAL A 74 -12.18 -14.88 4.37
C VAL A 74 -11.01 -14.14 5.04
N PRO A 75 -10.62 -14.51 6.27
CA PRO A 75 -9.56 -13.81 7.00
C PRO A 75 -8.15 -14.04 6.44
N PHE A 76 -7.92 -15.18 5.77
CA PHE A 76 -6.59 -15.55 5.26
C PHE A 76 -6.66 -15.94 3.77
N PRO A 77 -6.89 -14.97 2.86
CA PRO A 77 -7.04 -15.26 1.44
C PRO A 77 -5.74 -15.72 0.77
N GLY A 78 -4.57 -15.31 1.28
CA GLY A 78 -3.29 -15.44 0.56
C GLY A 78 -2.80 -16.87 0.30
N ARG A 79 -3.13 -17.85 1.14
CA ARG A 79 -2.78 -19.27 0.92
C ARG A 79 -3.88 -20.06 0.19
N ASN A 80 -5.13 -19.66 0.41
CA ASN A 80 -6.31 -20.40 -0.02
C ASN A 80 -6.86 -19.91 -1.36
N PHE A 81 -6.66 -18.64 -1.69
CA PHE A 81 -7.12 -17.99 -2.90
C PHE A 81 -5.97 -17.24 -3.58
N ILE A 82 -4.90 -17.99 -3.88
CA ILE A 82 -3.67 -17.47 -4.51
C ILE A 82 -3.97 -16.80 -5.87
N ARG A 83 -5.06 -17.22 -6.53
CA ARG A 83 -5.52 -16.63 -7.78
C ARG A 83 -6.53 -15.52 -7.48
N GLU A 84 -6.21 -14.28 -7.86
CA GLU A 84 -7.15 -13.15 -7.75
C GLU A 84 -8.51 -13.43 -8.42
N GLN A 85 -8.52 -14.29 -9.45
CA GLN A 85 -9.73 -14.77 -10.14
C GLN A 85 -10.72 -15.47 -9.21
N HIS A 86 -10.25 -16.22 -8.21
CA HIS A 86 -11.11 -16.94 -7.28
C HIS A 86 -11.88 -15.99 -6.36
N LEU A 87 -11.18 -15.01 -5.77
CA LEU A 87 -11.80 -13.97 -4.94
C LEU A 87 -12.76 -13.11 -5.77
N ARG A 88 -12.41 -12.82 -7.03
CA ARG A 88 -13.32 -12.11 -7.96
C ARG A 88 -14.60 -12.89 -8.20
N ARG A 89 -14.49 -14.17 -8.57
CA ARG A 89 -15.66 -15.02 -8.85
C ARG A 89 -16.56 -15.13 -7.62
N LEU A 90 -15.99 -15.36 -6.44
CA LEU A 90 -16.73 -15.41 -5.19
C LEU A 90 -17.42 -14.09 -4.87
N SER A 91 -16.71 -12.96 -5.03
CA SER A 91 -17.27 -11.62 -4.85
C SER A 91 -18.43 -11.32 -5.81
N LEU A 92 -18.27 -11.65 -7.10
CA LEU A 92 -19.31 -11.43 -8.11
C LEU A 92 -20.57 -12.25 -7.84
N VAL A 93 -20.44 -13.51 -7.41
CA VAL A 93 -21.58 -14.34 -7.03
C VAL A 93 -22.32 -13.71 -5.85
N LEU A 94 -21.61 -13.33 -4.79
CA LEU A 94 -22.22 -12.68 -3.63
C LEU A 94 -22.91 -11.36 -4.00
N GLN A 95 -22.29 -10.53 -4.83
CA GLN A 95 -22.85 -9.26 -5.29
C GLN A 95 -24.15 -9.43 -6.08
N ARG A 96 -24.26 -10.47 -6.92
CA ARG A 96 -25.52 -10.80 -7.62
C ARG A 96 -26.67 -11.09 -6.66
N HIS A 97 -26.37 -11.48 -5.42
CA HIS A 97 -27.35 -11.75 -4.37
C HIS A 97 -27.45 -10.61 -3.33
N GLY A 98 -26.78 -9.48 -3.56
CA GLY A 98 -26.76 -8.33 -2.64
C GLY A 98 -25.90 -8.56 -1.39
N LEU A 99 -24.96 -9.50 -1.44
CA LEU A 99 -24.07 -9.87 -0.35
C LEU A 99 -22.65 -9.37 -0.60
N THR A 100 -21.87 -9.28 0.47
CA THR A 100 -20.49 -8.75 0.44
C THR A 100 -19.48 -9.83 0.82
N LEU A 101 -18.36 -9.85 0.10
CA LEU A 101 -17.16 -10.58 0.50
C LEU A 101 -16.34 -9.70 1.45
N LEU A 102 -16.04 -10.22 2.64
CA LEU A 102 -15.17 -9.60 3.63
C LEU A 102 -13.80 -10.30 3.59
N LEU A 103 -12.73 -9.52 3.49
CA LEU A 103 -11.36 -10.03 3.42
C LEU A 103 -10.55 -9.61 4.64
N TYR A 104 -9.54 -10.43 4.96
CA TYR A 104 -8.57 -10.17 6.02
C TYR A 104 -9.20 -10.09 7.41
N ARG A 105 -8.38 -10.03 8.46
CA ARG A 105 -8.88 -9.94 9.85
C ARG A 105 -9.63 -8.65 10.12
N GLU A 106 -9.40 -7.64 9.29
CA GLU A 106 -9.99 -6.31 9.37
C GLU A 106 -11.43 -6.25 8.83
N LEU A 107 -11.97 -7.35 8.29
CA LEU A 107 -13.30 -7.39 7.65
C LEU A 107 -13.41 -6.39 6.49
N TYR A 108 -12.34 -6.27 5.70
CA TYR A 108 -12.29 -5.38 4.56
C TYR A 108 -13.38 -5.76 3.55
N ARG A 109 -14.33 -4.85 3.30
CA ARG A 109 -15.40 -5.05 2.33
C ARG A 109 -14.86 -4.91 0.92
N VAL A 110 -14.96 -5.97 0.13
CA VAL A 110 -14.63 -5.90 -1.29
C VAL A 110 -15.59 -4.92 -1.98
N PRO A 111 -15.09 -3.91 -2.70
CA PRO A 111 -15.96 -2.97 -3.42
C PRO A 111 -16.91 -3.69 -4.37
N THR A 112 -18.18 -3.28 -4.35
CA THR A 112 -19.24 -3.79 -5.22
C THR A 112 -19.13 -3.31 -6.67
N VAL A 113 -18.26 -2.33 -6.93
CA VAL A 113 -17.96 -1.79 -8.26
C VAL A 113 -16.44 -1.67 -8.40
N GLY A 114 -15.88 -2.28 -9.45
CA GLY A 114 -14.50 -2.05 -9.88
C GLY A 114 -13.36 -2.63 -9.02
N GLY A 115 -13.65 -3.48 -8.02
CA GLY A 115 -12.66 -3.90 -7.02
C GLY A 115 -11.65 -4.98 -7.43
N ILE A 116 -12.01 -5.90 -8.33
CA ILE A 116 -11.12 -6.97 -8.80
C ILE A 116 -11.38 -7.12 -10.29
N SER A 117 -10.44 -6.78 -11.18
CA SER A 117 -10.59 -6.73 -12.65
C SER A 117 -10.00 -7.97 -13.35
N GLU A 118 -10.81 -8.71 -14.14
CA GLU A 118 -10.33 -9.83 -14.97
C GLU A 118 -9.38 -9.36 -16.06
N ILE A 119 -9.61 -8.16 -16.58
CA ILE A 119 -8.76 -7.53 -17.60
C ILE A 119 -7.39 -7.23 -16.98
N ASP A 120 -7.37 -6.63 -15.78
CA ASP A 120 -6.11 -6.30 -15.10
C ASP A 120 -5.35 -7.58 -14.71
N GLN A 121 -6.06 -8.64 -14.31
CA GLN A 121 -5.43 -9.92 -14.01
C GLN A 121 -4.90 -10.63 -15.24
N ALA A 122 -5.66 -10.65 -16.35
CA ALA A 122 -5.19 -11.18 -17.61
C ALA A 122 -3.94 -10.41 -18.10
N LEU A 123 -3.95 -9.09 -17.94
CA LEU A 123 -2.81 -8.23 -18.25
C LEU A 123 -1.60 -8.53 -17.35
N ARG A 124 -1.78 -8.73 -16.05
CA ARG A 124 -0.68 -9.11 -15.14
C ARG A 124 -0.08 -10.47 -15.50
N ILE A 125 -0.92 -11.45 -15.86
CA ILE A 125 -0.46 -12.77 -16.31
C ILE A 125 0.36 -12.63 -17.59
N GLU A 126 -0.12 -11.83 -18.55
CA GLU A 126 0.59 -11.58 -19.80
C GLU A 126 1.94 -10.89 -19.57
N VAL A 127 1.97 -9.82 -18.76
CA VAL A 127 3.22 -9.14 -18.39
C VAL A 127 4.19 -10.12 -17.71
N GLN A 128 3.70 -10.96 -16.79
CA GLN A 128 4.55 -11.95 -16.13
C GLN A 128 5.12 -12.99 -17.10
N ALA A 129 4.33 -13.41 -18.09
CA ALA A 129 4.77 -14.34 -19.13
C ALA A 129 5.85 -13.70 -20.03
N VAL A 130 5.66 -12.43 -20.41
CA VAL A 130 6.66 -11.64 -21.15
C VAL A 130 7.95 -11.50 -20.35
N ASP A 131 7.88 -11.15 -19.06
CA ASP A 131 9.07 -11.04 -18.21
C ASP A 131 9.81 -12.37 -18.05
N ASN A 132 9.08 -13.48 -17.99
CA ASN A 132 9.67 -14.82 -17.94
C ASN A 132 10.35 -15.17 -19.26
N LEU A 133 9.75 -14.81 -20.39
CA LEU A 133 10.31 -15.00 -21.71
C LEU A 133 11.58 -14.17 -21.91
N ASP A 134 11.58 -12.90 -21.49
CA ASP A 134 12.75 -12.02 -21.52
C ASP A 134 13.91 -12.59 -20.69
N ARG A 135 13.63 -13.03 -19.47
CA ARG A 135 14.64 -13.70 -18.62
C ARG A 135 15.20 -14.98 -19.28
N ALA A 136 14.37 -15.78 -19.92
CA ALA A 136 14.80 -16.97 -20.63
C ALA A 136 15.66 -16.61 -21.87
N ALA A 137 15.29 -15.57 -22.61
CA ALA A 137 16.03 -15.08 -23.77
C ALA A 137 17.41 -14.52 -23.37
N LEU A 138 17.49 -13.72 -22.29
CA LEU A 138 18.74 -13.22 -21.75
C LEU A 138 19.67 -14.36 -21.30
N ALA A 139 19.11 -15.35 -20.61
CA ALA A 139 19.87 -16.54 -20.19
C ALA A 139 20.40 -17.33 -21.40
N ALA A 140 19.58 -17.55 -22.44
CA ALA A 140 19.97 -18.25 -23.65
C ALA A 140 21.04 -17.50 -24.47
N ALA A 141 20.97 -16.16 -24.48
CA ALA A 141 21.96 -15.31 -25.13
C ALA A 141 23.27 -15.16 -24.34
N GLY A 142 23.34 -15.69 -23.11
CA GLY A 142 24.45 -15.44 -22.18
C GLY A 142 24.59 -13.96 -21.79
N ALA A 143 23.55 -13.16 -22.03
CA ALA A 143 23.52 -11.73 -21.77
C ALA A 143 23.00 -11.48 -20.34
N LYS A 144 23.68 -10.61 -19.59
CA LYS A 144 23.18 -10.17 -18.29
C LYS A 144 22.09 -9.13 -18.52
N SER A 145 21.06 -9.16 -17.67
CA SER A 145 20.04 -8.12 -17.70
C SER A 145 20.69 -6.75 -17.50
N LEU A 146 20.33 -5.77 -18.33
CA LEU A 146 20.80 -4.39 -18.21
C LEU A 146 20.43 -3.80 -16.84
N ILE A 147 19.31 -4.26 -16.25
CA ILE A 147 18.90 -3.91 -14.88
C ILE A 147 19.90 -4.44 -13.87
N TRP A 148 20.34 -5.69 -14.01
CA TRP A 148 21.38 -6.27 -13.16
C TRP A 148 22.72 -5.54 -13.31
N GLU A 149 23.07 -5.11 -14.52
CA GLU A 149 24.27 -4.31 -14.76
C GLU A 149 24.16 -2.91 -14.15
N ILE A 150 22.99 -2.29 -14.20
CA ILE A 150 22.69 -1.02 -13.52
C ILE A 150 22.76 -1.20 -12.00
N GLU A 151 22.15 -2.25 -11.44
CA GLU A 151 22.17 -2.55 -10.01
C GLU A 151 23.61 -2.85 -9.53
N LEU A 152 24.37 -3.64 -10.28
CA LEU A 152 25.78 -3.91 -9.99
C LEU A 152 26.63 -2.63 -10.09
N ALA A 153 26.37 -1.77 -11.08
CA ALA A 153 27.04 -0.48 -11.21
C ALA A 153 26.68 0.47 -10.05
N LEU A 154 25.42 0.50 -9.64
CA LEU A 154 24.96 1.26 -8.48
C LEU A 154 25.57 0.73 -7.17
N THR A 155 25.74 -0.58 -7.05
CA THR A 155 26.39 -1.22 -5.89
C THR A 155 27.90 -0.97 -5.87
N LYS A 156 28.56 -0.89 -7.03
CA LYS A 156 29.98 -0.50 -7.14
C LYS A 156 30.23 0.99 -6.88
N ILE A 157 29.26 1.85 -7.19
CA ILE A 157 29.29 3.27 -6.79
C ILE A 157 29.12 3.40 -5.26
N ALA A 158 28.53 2.39 -4.61
CA ALA A 158 28.37 2.32 -3.16
C ALA A 158 29.54 1.63 -2.42
N ASP A 159 30.70 1.44 -3.07
CA ASP A 159 31.93 1.07 -2.35
C ASP A 159 32.47 2.32 -1.62
N PRO A 160 32.67 2.27 -0.28
CA PRO A 160 32.83 3.45 0.53
C PRO A 160 34.23 4.05 0.35
N GLN A 161 34.34 5.09 -0.45
CA GLN A 161 35.44 6.02 -0.33
C GLN A 161 35.47 6.52 1.13
N GLU A 162 36.59 6.26 1.82
CA GLU A 162 36.85 6.58 3.22
C GLU A 162 36.40 8.01 3.59
N VAL A 163 35.17 8.15 4.07
CA VAL A 163 34.77 9.35 4.79
C VAL A 163 35.23 9.14 6.22
N ARG A 164 36.36 9.77 6.55
CA ARG A 164 36.91 9.89 7.91
C ARG A 164 35.78 10.06 8.92
N ARG A 165 35.61 9.04 9.76
CA ARG A 165 34.68 9.04 10.89
C ARG A 165 35.15 10.06 11.91
N THR A 166 34.46 11.19 11.99
CA THR A 166 34.34 11.91 13.26
C THR A 166 33.42 11.09 14.18
N PRO A 167 33.81 10.83 15.44
CA PRO A 167 32.94 10.14 16.37
C PRO A 167 31.96 11.16 16.93
N ASP A 168 30.67 11.02 16.64
CA ASP A 168 29.67 11.61 17.53
C ASP A 168 28.37 10.82 17.58
N ARG A 169 27.79 10.91 18.77
CA ARG A 169 26.90 10.01 19.46
C ARG A 169 25.51 9.93 18.84
N GLY A 170 24.93 8.72 18.92
CA GLY A 170 23.52 8.58 19.26
C GLY A 170 22.63 7.83 18.27
N ARG A 171 22.34 6.56 18.63
CA ARG A 171 20.99 5.96 18.69
C ARG A 171 20.25 5.62 17.37
N GLY A 172 20.17 4.32 17.10
CA GLY A 172 18.96 3.59 16.66
C GLY A 172 18.82 3.33 15.15
N THR A 173 19.28 2.19 14.62
CA THR A 173 18.49 0.97 14.26
C THR A 173 17.18 1.17 13.48
N GLY A 174 17.19 0.78 12.20
CA GLY A 174 16.04 0.54 11.32
C GLY A 174 15.69 1.68 10.35
N PRO A 175 15.12 1.40 9.15
CA PRO A 175 14.62 2.45 8.27
C PRO A 175 13.48 3.19 8.99
N ALA A 176 13.77 4.41 9.45
CA ALA A 176 12.82 5.24 10.14
C ALA A 176 11.58 5.47 9.25
N MET A 177 10.39 5.19 9.79
CA MET A 177 9.12 5.48 9.11
C MET A 177 9.13 6.88 8.49
N PRO A 178 8.56 7.06 7.28
CA PRO A 178 8.53 8.36 6.64
C PRO A 178 7.78 9.36 7.51
N PRO A 179 8.36 10.54 7.80
CA PRO A 179 7.64 11.59 8.50
C PRO A 179 6.43 12.06 7.68
N ALA A 180 5.37 12.49 8.36
CA ALA A 180 4.17 12.95 7.67
C ALA A 180 4.43 14.26 6.90
N LEU A 181 4.02 14.30 5.63
CA LEU A 181 4.04 15.52 4.84
C LEU A 181 2.85 16.41 5.26
N PRO A 182 3.06 17.70 5.58
CA PRO A 182 1.97 18.57 6.00
C PRO A 182 1.03 18.91 4.83
N PRO A 183 -0.25 19.22 5.07
CA PRO A 183 -1.18 19.65 4.02
C PRO A 183 -0.65 20.89 3.28
N PRO A 184 -0.71 20.95 1.94
CA PRO A 184 -0.15 22.07 1.18
C PRO A 184 -0.88 23.40 1.41
N SER A 185 -2.14 23.35 1.85
CA SER A 185 -2.99 24.50 2.20
C SER A 185 -2.64 25.15 3.55
N ALA A 186 -1.84 24.49 4.40
CA ALA A 186 -1.52 25.02 5.71
C ALA A 186 -0.58 26.25 5.64
N PRO A 187 -0.65 27.20 6.59
CA PRO A 187 0.25 28.35 6.63
C PRO A 187 1.73 27.93 6.66
N TRP A 188 2.59 28.74 6.04
CA TRP A 188 4.03 28.45 5.95
C TRP A 188 4.69 28.23 7.32
N THR A 189 4.30 29.01 8.33
CA THR A 189 4.79 28.90 9.72
C THR A 189 4.58 27.50 10.30
N GLN A 190 3.51 26.82 9.92
CA GLN A 190 3.17 25.47 10.39
C GLN A 190 3.82 24.39 9.52
N ARG A 191 3.85 24.59 8.19
CA ARG A 191 4.44 23.62 7.24
C ARG A 191 5.96 23.54 7.31
N LYS A 192 6.63 24.66 7.55
CA LYS A 192 8.09 24.79 7.40
C LYS A 192 8.91 23.77 8.16
N ARG A 193 8.64 23.57 9.47
CA ARG A 193 9.36 22.60 10.29
C ARG A 193 9.16 21.17 9.78
N LEU A 194 7.92 20.84 9.43
CA LEU A 194 7.54 19.51 8.93
C LEU A 194 8.13 19.25 7.53
N LEU A 195 8.14 20.25 6.65
CA LEU A 195 8.78 20.17 5.34
C LEU A 195 10.29 20.06 5.46
N LYS A 196 10.94 20.77 6.38
CA LYS A 196 12.37 20.65 6.66
C LYS A 196 12.71 19.24 7.16
N HIS A 197 11.89 18.70 8.06
CA HIS A 197 12.06 17.34 8.56
C HIS A 197 11.86 16.29 7.47
N TYR A 198 10.81 16.44 6.64
CA TYR A 198 10.52 15.53 5.52
C TYR A 198 11.60 15.57 4.43
N ALA A 199 12.00 16.78 4.01
CA ALA A 199 13.10 16.93 3.05
C ALA A 199 14.43 16.41 3.63
N GLY A 200 14.64 16.59 4.94
CA GLY A 200 15.82 16.06 5.63
C GLY A 200 15.83 14.55 5.66
N TRP A 201 14.68 13.92 5.91
CA TRP A 201 14.53 12.46 5.82
C TRP A 201 14.80 11.95 4.41
N LEU A 202 14.27 12.61 3.36
CA LEU A 202 14.55 12.22 1.97
C LEU A 202 16.04 12.31 1.64
N VAL A 203 16.69 13.44 1.96
CA VAL A 203 18.08 13.68 1.57
C VAL A 203 19.08 12.91 2.44
N HIS A 204 18.90 12.95 3.76
CA HIS A 204 19.85 12.37 4.72
C HIS A 204 19.46 10.97 5.18
N GLY A 205 18.17 10.63 5.23
CA GLY A 205 17.68 9.31 5.63
C GLY A 205 17.56 8.32 4.47
N CYS A 206 17.19 8.79 3.28
CA CYS A 206 16.99 7.94 2.09
C CYS A 206 18.03 8.14 0.99
N GLY A 207 18.97 9.09 1.13
CA GLY A 207 19.99 9.38 0.12
C GLY A 207 19.47 10.01 -1.18
N VAL A 208 18.25 10.55 -1.17
CA VAL A 208 17.62 11.15 -2.36
C VAL A 208 18.27 12.50 -2.68
N THR A 209 18.58 12.76 -3.95
CA THR A 209 19.18 14.04 -4.35
C THR A 209 18.25 15.22 -4.08
N GLN A 210 18.80 16.42 -3.91
CA GLN A 210 17.98 17.65 -3.74
C GLN A 210 17.07 17.93 -4.95
N ALA A 211 17.49 17.53 -6.16
CA ALA A 211 16.68 17.63 -7.37
C ALA A 211 15.49 16.68 -7.35
N ALA A 212 15.71 15.42 -6.96
CA ALA A 212 14.63 14.45 -6.80
C ALA A 212 13.68 14.85 -5.66
N THR A 213 14.21 15.34 -4.54
CA THR A 213 13.42 15.89 -3.42
C THR A 213 12.53 17.05 -3.88
N ALA A 214 13.04 17.96 -4.71
CA ALA A 214 12.25 19.05 -5.28
C ALA A 214 11.08 18.54 -6.14
N ARG A 215 11.29 17.49 -6.94
CA ARG A 215 10.21 16.85 -7.72
C ARG A 215 9.14 16.25 -6.80
N VAL A 216 9.54 15.52 -5.76
CA VAL A 216 8.61 14.93 -4.77
C VAL A 216 7.75 16.01 -4.11
N LEU A 217 8.36 17.11 -3.64
CA LEU A 217 7.62 18.21 -3.03
C LEU A 217 6.66 18.88 -4.01
N ASN A 218 7.07 19.08 -5.27
CA ASN A 218 6.22 19.69 -6.29
C ASN A 218 5.01 18.81 -6.65
N SER A 219 5.21 17.50 -6.81
CA SER A 219 4.15 16.53 -7.10
C SER A 219 3.16 16.39 -5.96
N ALA A 220 3.64 16.51 -4.71
CA ALA A 220 2.79 16.54 -3.52
C ALA A 220 2.08 17.90 -3.29
N GLY A 221 2.07 18.79 -4.30
CA GLY A 221 1.40 20.09 -4.23
C GLY A 221 2.09 21.12 -3.34
N GLN A 222 3.26 20.82 -2.78
CA GLN A 222 3.98 21.76 -1.92
C GLN A 222 4.57 22.90 -2.74
N ARG A 223 4.56 24.09 -2.15
CA ARG A 223 5.20 25.30 -2.71
C ARG A 223 6.07 25.97 -1.66
N THR A 224 7.04 26.74 -2.14
CA THR A 224 7.88 27.61 -1.30
C THR A 224 7.00 28.65 -0.57
N PRO A 225 7.52 29.37 0.43
CA PRO A 225 6.76 30.45 1.08
C PRO A 225 6.26 31.52 0.11
N THR A 226 6.97 31.72 -0.99
CA THR A 226 6.63 32.65 -2.08
C THR A 226 5.72 32.03 -3.15
N GLY A 227 5.16 30.84 -2.91
CA GLY A 227 4.27 30.15 -3.86
C GLY A 227 4.96 29.50 -5.07
N ARG A 228 6.29 29.56 -5.17
CA ARG A 228 7.04 29.02 -6.31
C ARG A 228 7.26 27.51 -6.20
N HIS A 229 7.59 26.91 -7.34
CA HIS A 229 8.04 25.52 -7.42
C HIS A 229 9.37 25.32 -6.71
N TRP A 230 9.53 24.13 -6.12
CA TRP A 230 10.78 23.67 -5.56
C TRP A 230 11.82 23.41 -6.65
N LYS A 231 13.02 23.91 -6.42
CA LYS A 231 14.26 23.67 -7.16
C LYS A 231 15.32 23.10 -6.19
N PRO A 232 16.41 22.46 -6.68
CA PRO A 232 17.48 21.95 -5.81
C PRO A 232 18.01 23.02 -4.84
N ALA A 233 18.24 24.24 -5.34
CA ALA A 233 18.70 25.36 -4.53
C ALA A 233 17.73 25.77 -3.41
N THR A 234 16.41 25.69 -3.64
CA THR A 234 15.40 26.00 -2.60
C THR A 234 15.27 24.88 -1.57
N VAL A 235 15.51 23.62 -1.97
CA VAL A 235 15.59 22.50 -1.03
C VAL A 235 16.82 22.64 -0.14
N SER A 236 17.98 22.99 -0.72
CA SER A 236 19.18 23.33 0.06
C SER A 236 18.92 24.45 1.08
N LYS A 237 18.23 25.53 0.68
CA LYS A 237 17.81 26.62 1.59
C LYS A 237 16.88 26.14 2.72
N LEU A 238 16.00 25.18 2.44
CA LEU A 238 15.11 24.58 3.44
C LEU A 238 15.90 23.77 4.48
N LEU A 239 16.81 22.91 4.03
CA LEU A 239 17.61 22.05 4.91
C LEU A 239 18.59 22.84 5.77
N THR A 240 19.24 23.83 5.16
CA THR A 240 20.18 24.73 5.86
C THR A 240 19.49 25.72 6.80
N GLY A 241 18.16 25.73 6.87
CA GLY A 241 17.42 26.67 7.71
C GLY A 241 17.52 28.11 7.23
N LYS A 242 17.88 28.37 5.97
CA LYS A 242 17.94 29.75 5.43
C LYS A 242 16.56 30.38 5.21
N TYR A 243 15.48 29.64 5.45
CA TYR A 243 14.14 30.19 5.64
C TYR A 243 13.83 30.55 7.11
N ASP A 244 14.71 30.19 8.07
CA ASP A 244 14.67 30.54 9.51
C ASP A 244 15.10 31.97 9.80
N ASP A 245 15.66 32.67 8.80
CA ASP A 245 16.20 34.02 8.97
C ASP A 245 15.09 35.09 8.84
N PRO A 246 14.85 35.92 9.86
CA PRO A 246 13.98 37.07 9.74
C PRO A 246 14.68 38.19 8.95
N ARG A 247 14.25 38.34 7.68
CA ARG A 247 14.38 39.52 6.79
C ARG A 247 15.73 39.78 6.10
N ARG A 248 15.66 39.95 4.77
CA ARG A 248 16.18 41.16 4.13
C ARG A 248 15.00 42.09 3.79
N PRO A 249 15.03 43.36 4.20
CA PRO A 249 14.08 44.38 3.76
C PRO A 249 14.39 44.79 2.31
N GLY A 250 13.36 44.94 1.48
CA GLY A 250 13.50 45.37 0.10
C GLY A 250 12.92 44.40 -0.91
N ASP A 251 11.59 44.24 -0.89
CA ASP A 251 10.76 44.28 -2.10
C ASP A 251 9.32 44.43 -1.63
N VAL A 252 9.04 45.62 -1.10
CA VAL A 252 7.70 46.17 -1.18
C VAL A 252 7.60 46.67 -2.61
N THR A 253 6.95 45.90 -3.47
CA THR A 253 6.15 46.51 -4.52
C THR A 253 4.70 46.28 -4.13
N SER A 254 4.18 47.30 -3.45
CA SER A 254 2.78 47.65 -3.52
C SER A 254 2.39 47.70 -4.98
N ASP A 255 1.31 47.02 -5.34
CA ASP A 255 0.37 47.62 -6.27
C ASP A 255 -1.04 47.37 -5.74
N VAL A 256 -1.53 48.41 -5.07
CA VAL A 256 -2.95 48.74 -5.01
C VAL A 256 -3.19 49.68 -6.21
N ALA A 257 -4.01 49.26 -7.16
CA ALA A 257 -5.01 50.04 -7.89
C ALA A 257 -5.46 49.22 -9.11
N ALA A 258 -6.66 48.65 -9.10
CA ALA A 258 -7.91 49.30 -9.51
C ALA A 258 -8.19 49.12 -11.01
N GLY A 259 -9.30 48.42 -11.29
CA GLY A 259 -9.84 48.07 -12.60
C GLY A 259 -10.91 47.02 -12.43
#